data_AF-A0A840UF16-F1
#
_entry.id   AF-A0A840UF16-F1
#
_cell.length_a   1.000
_cell.length_b   1.000
_cell.length_c   1.000
_cell.angle_alpha   90.00
_cell.angle_beta   90.00
_cell.angle_gamma   90.00
#
_symmetry.space_group_name_H-M   'P 1'
#
loop_
_entity.id
_entity.type
_entity.pdbx_description
1 polymer ?
#
loop_
_entity_poly.entity_id
_entity_poly.type
_entity_poly.pdbx_seq_one_letter_code
_entity_poly.pdbx_strand_id
1 'polypeptide(L)'
;MNKSGCDYQNIDKGIASKCCPNTTVNEDSGKKKRLLIEFMYIDLQVCVRCMGTDTVLEEAIAEVTSVLKAAGYEIEVRKILVTSEKQAEALNFISSPTIRINGQDIQLDAKESLCESCGDVAGEDIDCRVWSWEGKEYSQPPKAMLVDALLRHVYGGRQPAAQAGRAIPENLKRFFAAKRKMRL
;
A
#
# COMPACT_ATOMS: atom_id res chain seq x y z
N MET A 1 7.36 32.91 66.82
CA MET A 1 6.10 32.28 66.34
C MET A 1 6.38 31.61 65.01
N ASN A 2 5.99 30.39 64.67
CA ASN A 2 5.68 29.16 65.40
C ASN A 2 5.79 28.08 64.32
N LYS A 3 6.50 26.99 64.59
CA LYS A 3 6.42 25.77 63.79
C LYS A 3 5.08 25.09 64.11
N SER A 4 4.37 24.66 63.08
CA SER A 4 3.22 23.74 63.18
C SER A 4 2.99 23.24 61.74
N GLY A 5 3.36 22.02 61.35
CA GLY A 5 3.21 20.77 62.09
C GLY A 5 1.79 20.26 61.88
N CYS A 6 1.49 19.78 60.67
CA CYS A 6 0.23 19.06 60.43
C CYS A 6 0.48 17.58 60.73
N ASP A 7 0.28 17.26 62.00
CA ASP A 7 0.23 15.91 62.54
C ASP A 7 -1.12 15.30 62.13
N TYR A 8 -1.10 14.31 61.23
CA TYR A 8 -2.30 13.57 60.82
C TYR A 8 -2.45 12.36 61.73
N GLN A 9 -3.21 12.53 62.81
CA GLN A 9 -3.72 11.41 63.60
C GLN A 9 -5.04 10.91 63.03
N ASN A 10 -5.12 9.58 62.95
CA ASN A 10 -6.23 8.74 62.53
C ASN A 10 -7.61 9.18 63.04
N ILE A 11 -8.59 9.16 62.15
CA ILE A 11 -9.97 8.80 62.52
C ILE A 11 -10.52 7.87 61.44
N ASP A 12 -10.55 6.58 61.77
CA ASP A 12 -11.29 5.55 61.05
C ASP A 12 -12.79 5.89 61.04
N LYS A 13 -13.43 5.69 59.88
CA LYS A 13 -14.69 4.93 59.77
C LYS A 13 -15.03 4.70 58.30
N GLY A 14 -15.15 3.42 57.97
CA GLY A 14 -15.25 2.90 56.63
C GLY A 14 -16.42 3.45 55.81
N ILE A 15 -16.08 3.82 54.57
CA ILE A 15 -16.96 3.63 53.43
C ILE A 15 -16.12 2.78 52.47
N ALA A 16 -16.38 1.48 52.48
CA ALA A 16 -15.86 0.57 51.47
C ALA A 16 -16.47 0.98 50.13
N SER A 17 -15.82 1.90 49.42
CA SER A 17 -16.13 2.16 48.02
C SER A 17 -15.79 0.88 47.29
N LYS A 18 -16.84 0.18 46.88
CA LYS A 18 -16.83 -0.99 46.01
C LYS A 18 -16.11 -0.61 44.71
N CYS A 19 -14.78 -0.72 44.70
CA CYS A 19 -13.99 -0.67 43.49
C CYS A 19 -14.25 -1.99 42.76
N CYS A 20 -15.15 -1.99 41.79
CA CYS A 20 -15.36 -3.10 40.89
C CYS A 20 -14.11 -3.26 40.01
N PRO A 21 -13.30 -4.33 40.13
CA PRO A 21 -12.27 -4.62 39.16
C PRO A 21 -12.91 -5.54 38.12
N ASN A 22 -13.69 -4.97 37.21
CA ASN A 22 -14.06 -5.65 35.97
C ASN A 22 -13.84 -4.69 34.81
N THR A 23 -12.62 -4.15 34.75
CA THR A 23 -12.04 -3.89 33.43
C THR A 23 -11.34 -5.19 33.06
N THR A 24 -12.01 -6.01 32.26
CA THR A 24 -11.30 -6.93 31.39
C THR A 24 -10.39 -6.05 30.55
N VAL A 25 -9.13 -5.90 30.98
CA VAL A 25 -8.06 -5.56 30.06
C VAL A 25 -8.10 -6.68 29.03
N ASN A 26 -8.73 -6.39 27.89
CA ASN A 26 -8.52 -7.19 26.71
C ASN A 26 -7.03 -7.02 26.42
N GLU A 27 -6.23 -7.93 26.94
CA GLU A 27 -4.90 -8.17 26.42
C GLU A 27 -5.09 -8.38 24.93
N ASP A 28 -4.78 -7.34 24.16
CA ASP A 28 -4.71 -7.40 22.70
C ASP A 28 -3.70 -8.51 22.41
N SER A 29 -4.20 -9.72 22.17
CA SER A 29 -3.40 -10.89 21.86
C SER A 29 -2.47 -10.46 20.73
N GLY A 30 -1.18 -10.29 21.02
CA GLY A 30 -0.19 -9.48 20.28
C GLY A 30 0.07 -9.87 18.83
N LYS A 31 -0.98 -10.00 18.02
CA LYS A 31 -0.97 -10.22 16.59
C LYS A 31 -0.77 -8.86 15.96
N LYS A 32 0.45 -8.63 15.49
CA LYS A 32 0.79 -7.46 14.66
C LYS A 32 -0.21 -7.37 13.51
N LYS A 33 -0.70 -6.16 13.26
CA LYS A 33 -1.58 -5.88 12.12
C LYS A 33 -0.77 -5.97 10.84
N ARG A 34 -1.20 -6.75 9.87
CA ARG A 34 -0.44 -6.90 8.62
C ARG A 34 -0.86 -5.85 7.59
N LEU A 35 0.12 -5.17 7.01
CA LEU A 35 -0.04 -4.30 5.85
C LEU A 35 0.66 -4.95 4.66
N LEU A 36 -0.12 -5.56 3.77
CA LEU A 36 0.37 -6.18 2.55
C LEU A 36 0.42 -5.14 1.44
N ILE A 37 1.60 -4.92 0.87
CA ILE A 37 1.83 -4.06 -0.28
C ILE A 37 2.20 -4.96 -1.46
N GLU A 38 1.41 -4.91 -2.53
CA GLU A 38 1.68 -5.66 -3.76
C GLU A 38 2.10 -4.68 -4.85
N PHE A 39 3.27 -4.90 -5.42
CA PHE A 39 3.79 -4.17 -6.56
C PHE A 39 3.82 -5.10 -7.78
N MET A 40 2.90 -4.89 -8.72
CA MET A 40 2.80 -5.66 -9.95
C MET A 40 3.39 -4.87 -11.12
N TYR A 41 4.18 -5.54 -11.95
CA TYR A 41 4.88 -4.93 -13.08
C TYR A 41 5.09 -5.95 -14.20
N ILE A 42 5.38 -5.46 -15.41
CA ILE A 42 5.69 -6.32 -16.58
C ILE A 42 7.18 -6.38 -16.92
N ASP A 43 7.97 -5.43 -16.43
CA ASP A 43 9.42 -5.41 -16.62
C ASP A 43 10.13 -4.53 -15.58
N LEU A 44 11.25 -4.98 -15.02
CA LEU A 44 12.14 -4.20 -14.14
C LEU A 44 13.59 -4.16 -14.65
N GLN A 45 13.82 -4.52 -15.91
CA GLN A 45 15.15 -4.55 -16.50
C GLN A 45 15.41 -3.37 -17.43
N VAL A 46 14.38 -2.90 -18.12
CA VAL A 46 14.45 -1.87 -19.17
C VAL A 46 13.44 -0.74 -18.90
N CYS A 47 12.23 -1.07 -18.41
CA CYS A 47 11.16 -0.11 -18.27
C CYS A 47 11.41 0.93 -17.17
N VAL A 48 11.74 2.16 -17.56
CA VAL A 48 12.04 3.26 -16.62
C VAL A 48 10.85 3.62 -15.73
N ARG A 49 9.61 3.45 -16.21
CA ARG A 49 8.40 3.69 -15.40
C ARG A 49 8.26 2.67 -14.29
N CYS A 50 8.47 1.38 -14.60
CA CYS A 50 8.39 0.31 -13.62
C CYS A 50 9.54 0.39 -12.62
N MET A 51 10.78 0.57 -13.09
CA MET A 51 11.96 0.71 -12.24
C MET A 51 11.84 1.91 -11.30
N GLY A 52 11.48 3.09 -11.81
CA GLY A 52 11.33 4.25 -10.94
C GLY A 52 10.14 4.15 -9.98
N THR A 53 9.06 3.47 -10.38
CA THR A 53 7.97 3.17 -9.43
C THR A 53 8.45 2.26 -8.30
N ASP A 54 9.28 1.26 -8.61
CA ASP A 54 9.88 0.37 -7.62
C ASP A 54 10.75 1.16 -6.62
N THR A 55 11.64 2.01 -7.13
CA THR A 55 12.49 2.87 -6.30
C THR A 55 11.68 3.80 -5.41
N VAL A 56 10.69 4.51 -5.96
CA VAL A 56 9.87 5.45 -5.18
C VAL A 56 9.02 4.72 -4.15
N LEU A 57 8.56 3.50 -4.45
CA LEU A 57 7.85 2.67 -3.48
C LEU A 57 8.75 2.24 -2.31
N GLU A 58 9.98 1.82 -2.57
CA GLU A 58 10.95 1.49 -1.52
C GLU A 58 11.23 2.69 -0.61
N GLU A 59 11.42 3.88 -1.19
CA GLU A 59 11.60 5.11 -0.43
C GLU A 59 10.37 5.45 0.43
N ALA A 60 9.17 5.36 -0.14
CA ALA A 60 7.93 5.64 0.59
C ALA A 60 7.71 4.69 1.77
N ILE A 61 8.01 3.40 1.57
CA ILE A 61 7.93 2.39 2.63
C ILE A 61 8.95 2.69 3.73
N ALA A 62 10.19 3.03 3.37
CA ALA A 62 11.22 3.38 4.33
C ALA A 62 10.80 4.56 5.23
N GLU A 63 10.18 5.58 4.63
CA GLU A 63 9.68 6.78 5.33
C GLU A 63 8.63 6.46 6.39
N VAL A 64 7.66 5.59 6.08
CA VAL A 64 6.53 5.27 6.99
C VAL A 64 6.83 4.12 7.95
N THR A 65 7.90 3.34 7.72
CA THR A 65 8.15 2.08 8.43
C THR A 65 8.24 2.25 9.93
N SER A 66 8.93 3.28 10.41
CA SER A 66 9.12 3.51 11.85
C SER A 66 7.78 3.78 12.56
N VAL A 67 6.96 4.64 11.97
CA VAL A 67 5.63 5.01 12.48
C VAL A 67 4.68 3.82 12.47
N LEU A 68 4.63 3.08 11.36
CA LEU A 68 3.73 1.93 11.25
C LEU A 68 4.12 0.78 12.17
N LYS A 69 5.42 0.50 12.34
CA LYS A 69 5.90 -0.48 13.33
C LYS A 69 5.54 -0.08 14.76
N ALA A 70 5.70 1.20 15.11
CA ALA A 70 5.30 1.71 16.42
C ALA A 70 3.79 1.61 16.65
N ALA A 71 2.98 1.73 15.59
CA ALA A 71 1.54 1.51 15.62
C ALA A 71 1.12 0.02 15.61
N GLY A 72 2.07 -0.91 15.72
CA GLY A 72 1.82 -2.35 15.79
C GLY A 72 1.60 -3.02 14.42
N TYR A 73 1.98 -2.36 13.31
CA TYR A 73 1.90 -2.94 11.98
C TYR A 73 3.18 -3.68 11.57
N GLU A 74 3.01 -4.75 10.82
CA GLU A 74 4.04 -5.46 10.08
C GLU A 74 3.79 -5.27 8.58
N ILE A 75 4.78 -4.69 7.90
CA ILE A 75 4.71 -4.42 6.46
C ILE A 75 5.28 -5.62 5.71
N GLU A 76 4.48 -6.19 4.81
CA GLU A 76 4.94 -7.21 3.86
C GLU A 76 4.86 -6.65 2.45
N VAL A 77 5.95 -6.77 1.69
CA VAL A 77 6.01 -6.31 0.30
C VAL A 77 6.12 -7.52 -0.63
N ARG A 78 5.24 -7.59 -1.63
CA ARG A 78 5.27 -8.60 -2.69
C ARG A 78 5.48 -7.92 -4.04
N LYS A 79 6.65 -8.15 -4.62
CA LYS A 79 6.95 -7.75 -6.00
C LYS A 79 6.53 -8.89 -6.95
N ILE A 80 5.60 -8.62 -7.86
CA ILE A 80 4.96 -9.62 -8.72
C ILE A 80 5.24 -9.26 -10.18
N LEU A 81 6.13 -10.02 -10.83
CA LEU A 81 6.29 -9.96 -12.28
C LEU A 81 5.09 -10.65 -12.95
N VAL A 82 4.36 -9.89 -13.76
CA VAL A 82 3.25 -10.40 -14.57
C VAL A 82 3.79 -10.82 -15.93
N THR A 83 3.72 -12.11 -16.20
CA THR A 83 4.40 -12.77 -17.34
C THR A 83 3.45 -13.24 -18.44
N SER A 84 2.14 -13.24 -18.19
CA SER A 84 1.14 -13.71 -19.15
C SER A 84 -0.22 -13.05 -18.96
N GLU A 85 -1.04 -13.10 -20.02
CA GLU A 85 -2.45 -12.70 -20.01
C GLU A 85 -3.25 -13.44 -18.93
N LYS A 86 -3.11 -14.77 -18.85
CA LYS A 86 -3.78 -15.58 -17.82
C LYS A 86 -3.43 -15.16 -16.39
N GLN A 87 -2.17 -14.80 -16.14
CA GLN A 87 -1.74 -14.28 -14.84
C GLN A 87 -2.33 -12.88 -14.60
N ALA A 88 -2.33 -12.01 -15.60
CA ALA A 88 -2.93 -10.67 -15.49
C ALA A 88 -4.42 -10.75 -15.14
N GLU A 89 -5.17 -11.62 -15.80
CA GLU A 89 -6.58 -11.89 -15.51
C GLU A 89 -6.79 -12.39 -14.07
N ALA A 90 -6.03 -13.41 -13.66
CA ALA A 90 -6.12 -13.96 -12.31
C ALA A 90 -5.83 -12.92 -11.21
N LEU A 91 -4.99 -11.93 -11.51
CA LEU A 91 -4.64 -10.84 -10.60
C LEU A 91 -5.54 -9.60 -10.75
N ASN A 92 -6.48 -9.55 -11.71
CA ASN A 92 -7.16 -8.33 -12.15
C ASN A 92 -6.16 -7.18 -12.42
N PHE A 93 -5.00 -7.50 -13.00
CA PHE A 93 -3.95 -6.55 -13.31
C PHE A 93 -4.36 -5.74 -14.54
N ILE A 94 -4.51 -4.43 -14.38
CA ILE A 94 -5.04 -3.55 -15.43
C ILE A 94 -3.91 -2.88 -16.20
N SER A 95 -2.92 -2.34 -15.50
CA SER A 95 -1.86 -1.59 -16.16
C SER A 95 -0.56 -1.68 -15.37
N SER A 96 0.57 -1.72 -16.07
CA SER A 96 1.88 -1.67 -15.43
C SER A 96 2.37 -0.24 -15.27
N PRO A 97 3.03 0.10 -14.16
CA PRO A 97 3.06 -0.62 -12.88
C PRO A 97 1.74 -0.50 -12.10
N THR A 98 1.44 -1.41 -11.16
CA THR A 98 0.30 -1.27 -10.22
C THR A 98 0.77 -1.48 -8.79
N ILE A 99 0.28 -0.65 -7.86
CA ILE A 99 0.53 -0.79 -6.43
C ILE A 99 -0.82 -1.03 -5.73
N ARG A 100 -0.88 -2.06 -4.89
CA ARG A 100 -2.03 -2.33 -4.04
C ARG A 100 -1.64 -2.37 -2.57
N ILE A 101 -2.56 -1.95 -1.71
CA ILE A 101 -2.46 -2.07 -0.27
C ILE A 101 -3.63 -2.92 0.21
N ASN A 102 -3.34 -4.06 0.85
CA ASN A 102 -4.31 -5.09 1.22
C ASN A 102 -5.30 -5.44 0.10
N GLY A 103 -4.78 -5.63 -1.12
CA GLY A 103 -5.58 -5.99 -2.30
C GLY A 103 -6.33 -4.83 -2.98
N GLN A 104 -6.23 -3.60 -2.46
CA GLN A 104 -6.85 -2.43 -3.06
C GLN A 104 -5.83 -1.59 -3.84
N ASP A 105 -6.12 -1.31 -5.11
CA ASP A 105 -5.31 -0.41 -5.92
C ASP A 105 -5.37 1.03 -5.38
N ILE A 106 -4.21 1.67 -5.26
CA ILE A 106 -4.08 3.04 -4.74
C ILE A 106 -4.66 4.12 -5.69
N GLN A 107 -4.94 3.77 -6.95
CA GLN A 107 -5.64 4.64 -7.91
C GLN A 107 -6.51 3.79 -8.85
N LEU A 108 -7.81 3.65 -8.51
CA LEU A 108 -8.75 2.76 -9.22
C LEU A 108 -8.98 3.14 -10.69
N ASP A 109 -9.02 4.43 -10.99
CA ASP A 109 -9.18 4.96 -12.35
C ASP A 109 -7.81 5.03 -13.03
N ALA A 110 -7.37 3.87 -13.52
CA ALA A 110 -6.14 3.76 -14.28
C ALA A 110 -6.25 4.58 -15.58
N LYS A 111 -5.31 5.51 -15.75
CA LYS A 111 -5.04 6.19 -17.03
C LYS A 111 -3.79 5.58 -17.65
N GLU A 112 -3.68 5.69 -18.96
CA GLU A 112 -2.58 5.09 -19.72
C GLU A 112 -2.02 6.08 -20.74
N SER A 113 -0.72 5.96 -21.01
CA SER A 113 -0.04 6.69 -22.08
C SER A 113 1.11 5.87 -22.63
N LEU A 114 1.54 6.21 -23.85
CA LEU A 114 2.64 5.56 -24.54
C LEU A 114 3.87 5.46 -23.65
N CYS A 115 4.41 4.25 -23.54
CA CYS A 115 5.59 3.94 -22.77
C CYS A 115 6.68 3.42 -23.70
N GLU A 116 7.58 4.32 -24.09
CA GLU A 116 8.71 4.02 -24.98
C GLU A 116 9.49 2.79 -24.50
N SER A 117 9.82 2.71 -23.21
CA SER A 117 10.60 1.59 -22.68
C SER A 117 9.86 0.25 -22.70
N CYS A 118 8.53 0.23 -22.54
CA CYS A 118 7.77 -1.02 -22.73
C CYS A 118 7.62 -1.36 -24.21
N GLY A 119 7.62 -0.34 -25.07
CA GLY A 119 7.72 -0.53 -26.51
C GLY A 119 9.05 -1.15 -26.92
N ASP A 120 10.17 -0.71 -26.35
CA ASP A 120 11.48 -1.33 -26.58
C ASP A 120 11.52 -2.80 -26.14
N VAL A 121 10.85 -3.12 -25.02
CA VAL A 121 10.74 -4.50 -24.50
C VAL A 121 9.86 -5.39 -25.40
N ALA A 122 8.84 -4.82 -26.04
CA ALA A 122 7.82 -5.57 -26.78
C ALA A 122 7.97 -5.50 -28.31
N GLY A 123 8.75 -4.55 -28.83
CA GLY A 123 8.88 -4.27 -30.26
C GLY A 123 7.63 -3.66 -30.91
N GLU A 124 6.71 -3.09 -30.13
CA GLU A 124 5.44 -2.51 -30.59
C GLU A 124 4.99 -1.39 -29.63
N ASP A 125 4.11 -0.49 -30.04
CA ASP A 125 3.63 0.60 -29.17
C ASP A 125 2.80 0.06 -27.99
N ILE A 126 3.26 0.31 -26.76
CA ILE A 126 2.63 -0.14 -25.52
C ILE A 126 2.26 1.05 -24.65
N ASP A 127 0.98 1.13 -24.28
CA ASP A 127 0.51 2.08 -23.28
C ASP A 127 0.65 1.50 -21.87
N CYS A 128 1.20 2.31 -20.95
CA CYS A 128 1.38 1.95 -19.54
C CYS A 128 0.77 3.00 -18.64
N ARG A 129 0.64 2.64 -17.36
CA ARG A 129 -0.03 3.44 -16.35
C ARG A 129 0.52 4.86 -16.25
N VAL A 130 -0.41 5.78 -16.02
CA VAL A 130 -0.19 7.16 -15.61
C VAL A 130 -0.75 7.37 -14.22
N TRP A 131 0.06 8.00 -13.37
CA TRP A 131 -0.30 8.35 -12.00
C TRP A 131 -0.88 9.76 -11.98
N SER A 132 -2.07 9.92 -11.41
CA SER A 132 -2.73 11.22 -11.24
C SER A 132 -2.65 11.66 -9.79
N TRP A 133 -1.95 12.76 -9.53
CA TRP A 133 -1.78 13.30 -8.18
C TRP A 133 -1.84 14.84 -8.22
N GLU A 134 -2.65 15.44 -7.35
CA GLU A 134 -2.78 16.91 -7.22
C GLU A 134 -3.01 17.64 -8.55
N GLY A 135 -3.88 17.07 -9.40
CA GLY A 135 -4.22 17.65 -10.71
C GLY A 135 -3.13 17.53 -11.78
N LYS A 136 -2.05 16.79 -11.50
CA LYS A 136 -0.94 16.53 -12.43
C LYS A 136 -0.82 15.05 -12.75
N GLU A 137 -0.25 14.77 -13.90
CA GLU A 137 0.02 13.42 -14.38
C GLU A 137 1.51 13.11 -14.33
N TYR A 138 1.84 11.88 -13.94
CA TYR A 138 3.22 11.42 -13.76
C TYR A 138 3.41 10.03 -14.36
N SER A 139 4.60 9.80 -14.92
CA SER A 139 5.03 8.49 -15.44
C SER A 139 5.49 7.53 -14.34
N GLN A 140 5.84 8.07 -13.16
CA GLN A 140 6.18 7.38 -11.92
C GLN A 140 5.39 8.06 -10.78
N PRO A 141 4.88 7.35 -9.78
CA PRO A 141 4.09 7.98 -8.74
C PRO A 141 4.98 8.92 -7.91
N PRO A 142 4.53 10.13 -7.56
CA PRO A 142 5.24 10.96 -6.59
C PRO A 142 5.37 10.22 -5.25
N LYS A 143 6.51 10.35 -4.55
CA LYS A 143 6.68 9.74 -3.22
C LYS A 143 5.58 10.14 -2.24
N ALA A 144 5.18 11.42 -2.27
CA ALA A 144 4.11 11.95 -1.43
C ALA A 144 2.78 11.20 -1.64
N MET A 145 2.43 10.86 -2.89
CA MET A 145 1.25 10.06 -3.21
C MET A 145 1.29 8.68 -2.54
N LEU A 146 2.45 8.02 -2.56
CA LEU A 146 2.59 6.67 -1.96
C LEU A 146 2.56 6.71 -0.43
N VAL A 147 3.28 7.66 0.18
CA VAL A 147 3.25 7.88 1.64
C VAL A 147 1.83 8.14 2.10
N ASP A 148 1.14 9.05 1.40
CA ASP A 148 -0.24 9.38 1.70
C ASP A 148 -1.19 8.17 1.53
N ALA A 149 -1.07 7.39 0.45
CA ALA A 149 -1.87 6.19 0.26
C ALA A 149 -1.67 5.16 1.40
N LEU A 150 -0.42 4.95 1.84
CA LEU A 150 -0.09 4.06 2.95
C LEU A 150 -0.72 4.53 4.27
N LEU A 151 -0.60 5.82 4.58
CA LEU A 151 -1.14 6.39 5.82
C LEU A 151 -2.68 6.45 5.80
N ARG A 152 -3.30 6.82 4.67
CA ARG A 152 -4.76 6.81 4.52
C ARG A 152 -5.32 5.39 4.60
N HIS A 153 -4.62 4.38 4.11
CA HIS A 153 -5.08 3.00 4.27
C HIS A 153 -5.12 2.58 5.75
N VAL A 154 -4.15 3.03 6.53
CA VAL A 154 -4.01 2.70 7.95
C VAL A 154 -4.98 3.52 8.83
N TYR A 155 -5.14 4.81 8.55
CA TYR A 155 -5.85 5.76 9.42
C TYR A 155 -7.14 6.33 8.83
N GLY A 156 -7.37 6.21 7.53
CA GLY A 156 -8.44 6.89 6.80
C GLY A 156 -9.82 6.21 6.82
N GLY A 157 -10.01 5.14 7.59
CA GLY A 157 -11.30 4.46 7.72
C GLY A 157 -11.62 3.48 6.57
N ARG A 158 -12.91 3.18 6.38
CA ARG A 158 -13.35 2.10 5.49
C ARG A 158 -13.12 2.45 4.04
N GLN A 159 -12.27 1.68 3.39
CA GLN A 159 -12.00 1.78 1.96
C GLN A 159 -13.06 1.04 1.11
N PRO A 160 -13.30 1.47 -0.14
CA PRO A 160 -14.14 0.74 -1.08
C PRO A 160 -13.63 -0.69 -1.31
N ALA A 161 -14.55 -1.64 -1.49
CA ALA A 161 -14.18 -3.01 -1.80
C ALA A 161 -13.50 -3.11 -3.17
N ALA A 162 -12.55 -4.04 -3.29
CA ALA A 162 -11.92 -4.38 -4.56
C ALA A 162 -12.98 -4.84 -5.57
N GLN A 163 -12.87 -4.37 -6.82
CA GLN A 163 -13.74 -4.80 -7.90
C GLN A 163 -13.27 -6.15 -8.43
N ALA A 164 -14.18 -7.12 -8.54
CA ALA A 164 -13.90 -8.44 -9.09
C ALA A 164 -14.30 -8.54 -10.57
N GLY A 165 -13.51 -9.26 -11.36
CA GLY A 165 -13.92 -9.78 -12.67
C GLY A 165 -13.84 -8.75 -13.80
N ARG A 166 -12.65 -8.23 -14.09
CA ARG A 166 -12.44 -7.37 -15.27
C ARG A 166 -11.71 -8.14 -16.37
N ALA A 167 -12.21 -8.02 -17.60
CA ALA A 167 -11.53 -8.56 -18.78
C ALA A 167 -10.13 -7.95 -18.91
N ILE A 168 -9.20 -8.70 -19.50
CA ILE A 168 -7.85 -8.21 -19.76
C ILE A 168 -7.91 -6.98 -20.68
N PRO A 169 -7.31 -5.84 -20.28
CA PRO A 169 -7.28 -4.63 -21.09
C PRO A 169 -6.36 -4.76 -22.31
N GLU A 170 -6.60 -3.90 -23.30
CA GLU A 170 -5.97 -3.99 -24.62
C GLU A 170 -4.45 -3.80 -24.57
N ASN A 171 -3.96 -2.89 -23.71
CA ASN A 171 -2.53 -2.68 -23.51
C ASN A 171 -1.78 -3.98 -23.13
N LEU A 172 -2.36 -4.79 -22.23
CA LEU A 172 -1.76 -6.05 -21.80
C LEU A 172 -1.87 -7.13 -22.87
N LYS A 173 -2.99 -7.20 -23.60
CA LYS A 173 -3.13 -8.11 -24.76
C LYS A 173 -2.04 -7.81 -25.80
N ARG A 174 -1.88 -6.53 -26.15
CA ARG A 174 -0.83 -6.06 -27.07
C ARG A 174 0.56 -6.42 -26.58
N PHE A 175 0.89 -6.07 -25.33
CA PHE A 175 2.20 -6.34 -24.75
C PHE A 175 2.55 -7.83 -24.80
N PHE A 176 1.66 -8.70 -24.33
CA PHE A 176 1.93 -10.13 -24.30
C PHE A 176 1.91 -10.77 -25.70
N ALA A 177 1.10 -10.28 -26.63
CA ALA A 177 1.13 -10.72 -28.02
C ALA A 177 2.45 -10.36 -28.69
N ALA A 178 2.92 -9.12 -28.54
CA ALA A 178 4.17 -8.64 -29.12
C ALA A 178 5.38 -9.40 -28.54
N LYS A 179 5.42 -9.58 -27.21
CA LYS A 179 6.46 -10.37 -26.53
C LYS A 179 6.51 -11.83 -26.99
N ARG A 180 5.38 -12.44 -27.37
CA ARG A 180 5.37 -13.79 -27.96
C ARG A 180 5.99 -13.81 -29.35
N LYS A 181 5.77 -12.79 -30.18
CA LYS A 181 6.36 -12.69 -31.53
C LYS A 181 7.89 -12.57 -31.48
N MET A 182 8.44 -11.83 -30.50
CA MET A 182 9.89 -11.63 -30.37
C MET A 182 10.65 -12.82 -29.77
N ARG A 183 9.95 -13.81 -29.21
CA ARG A 183 10.54 -15.03 -28.64
C ARG A 183 10.62 -16.19 -29.64
N LEU A 184 10.13 -15.97 -30.87
CA LEU A 184 10.21 -16.87 -32.02
C LEU A 184 11.36 -16.43 -32.91
#